data_AF-A0AAN4YL93-F1
#
_entry.id   AF-A0AAN4YL93-F1
#
_cell.length_a   1.000
_cell.length_b   1.000
_cell.length_c   1.000
_cell.angle_alpha   90.00
_cell.angle_beta   90.00
_cell.angle_gamma   90.00
#
_symmetry.space_group_name_H-M   'P 1'
#
loop_
_entity.id
_entity.type
_entity.pdbx_description
1 polymer ?
#
loop_
_entity_poly.entity_id
_entity_poly.type
_entity_poly.pdbx_seq_one_letter_code
_entity_poly.pdbx_strand_id
1 'polypeptide(L)'
;MPGAHERDFGIQKILGKELTRNFPKVYSAFLEELQSAVDETLGLDTTSWKTLNIYSTMGNIISRANRRVILGESLCRDKEIIYHTQQYIRWFGIMLIFLGQLLPQVFRPLFGVFLGIPLKYHRRVLERRLQPVFKERLRLLLEKGDIPCADEIPQDIITWSTKVALDSNKGDAQNPEFLAHQFIESVRSTSISVAFTDQRISRSFRQQKLL
;
A
#
# COMPACT_ATOMS: atom_id res chain seq x y z
N MET A 1 4.25 -18.69 -8.27
CA MET A 1 3.53 -19.73 -7.52
C MET A 1 2.09 -19.71 -7.98
N PRO A 2 1.60 -20.76 -8.66
CA PRO A 2 0.18 -20.87 -8.98
C PRO A 2 -0.57 -21.22 -7.68
N GLY A 3 -1.65 -20.50 -7.37
CA GLY A 3 -2.47 -20.75 -6.17
C GLY A 3 -2.87 -19.53 -5.33
N ALA A 4 -2.32 -18.34 -5.60
CA ALA A 4 -2.72 -17.11 -4.87
C ALA A 4 -4.00 -16.46 -5.46
N HIS A 5 -4.29 -16.69 -6.74
CA HIS A 5 -5.44 -16.08 -7.44
C HIS A 5 -6.77 -16.82 -7.20
N GLU A 6 -6.72 -18.05 -6.70
CA GLU A 6 -7.91 -18.91 -6.55
C GLU A 6 -8.61 -18.76 -5.18
N ARG A 7 -8.03 -17.96 -4.28
CA ARG A 7 -8.57 -17.66 -2.93
C ARG A 7 -9.00 -16.22 -2.77
N ASP A 8 -9.49 -15.57 -3.83
CA ASP A 8 -10.14 -14.27 -3.68
C ASP A 8 -11.52 -14.49 -3.04
N PHE A 9 -11.56 -14.50 -1.71
CA PHE A 9 -12.75 -14.78 -0.92
C PHE A 9 -13.81 -13.66 -0.98
N GLY A 10 -13.80 -12.80 -2.01
CA GLY A 10 -14.64 -11.60 -2.09
C GLY A 10 -14.22 -10.51 -1.11
N ILE A 11 -13.13 -10.72 -0.37
CA ILE A 11 -12.61 -9.82 0.67
C ILE A 11 -12.34 -8.44 0.08
N GLN A 12 -11.83 -8.34 -1.15
CA GLN A 12 -11.57 -7.05 -1.80
C GLN A 12 -12.85 -6.24 -2.03
N LYS A 13 -13.95 -6.90 -2.42
CA LYS A 13 -15.25 -6.23 -2.67
C LYS A 13 -15.86 -5.74 -1.36
N ILE A 14 -15.77 -6.55 -0.30
CA ILE A 14 -16.29 -6.20 1.03
C ILE A 14 -15.42 -5.09 1.65
N LEU A 15 -14.09 -5.19 1.53
CA LEU A 15 -13.15 -4.15 1.95
C LEU A 15 -13.39 -2.83 1.22
N GLY A 16 -13.66 -2.88 -0.09
CA GLY A 16 -14.04 -1.70 -0.86
C GLY A 16 -15.31 -1.04 -0.32
N LYS A 17 -16.34 -1.83 0.01
CA LYS A 17 -17.58 -1.32 0.61
C LYS A 17 -17.34 -0.68 1.98
N GLU A 18 -16.53 -1.30 2.83
CA GLU A 18 -16.15 -0.75 4.13
C GLU A 18 -15.34 0.54 4.01
N LEU A 19 -14.42 0.58 3.06
CA LEU A 19 -13.66 1.78 2.74
C LEU A 19 -14.58 2.91 2.24
N THR A 20 -15.53 2.61 1.34
CA THR A 20 -16.51 3.60 0.85
C THR A 20 -17.38 4.13 1.99
N ARG A 21 -17.84 3.25 2.90
CA ARG A 21 -18.65 3.66 4.05
C ARG A 21 -17.90 4.60 5.00
N ASN A 22 -16.62 4.33 5.24
CA ASN A 22 -15.78 5.13 6.13
C ASN A 22 -14.99 6.22 5.40
N PHE A 23 -15.20 6.39 4.09
CA PHE A 23 -14.42 7.30 3.25
C PHE A 23 -14.39 8.73 3.78
N PRO A 24 -15.48 9.34 4.28
CA PRO A 24 -15.43 10.71 4.80
C PRO A 24 -14.42 10.88 5.95
N LYS A 25 -14.37 9.91 6.88
CA LYS A 25 -13.45 9.91 8.03
C LYS A 25 -12.00 9.66 7.60
N VAL A 26 -11.82 8.79 6.61
CA VAL A 26 -10.51 8.54 6.00
C VAL A 26 -10.00 9.77 5.28
N TYR A 27 -10.87 10.42 4.53
CA TYR A 27 -10.55 11.57 3.72
C TYR A 27 -10.19 12.79 4.57
N SER A 28 -10.88 13.01 5.69
CA SER A 28 -10.50 14.07 6.64
C SER A 28 -9.11 13.81 7.22
N ALA A 29 -8.82 12.60 7.70
CA ALA A 29 -7.51 12.23 8.21
C ALA A 29 -6.40 12.31 7.14
N PHE A 30 -6.74 12.01 5.89
CA PHE A 30 -5.85 12.17 4.75
C PHE A 30 -5.52 13.65 4.51
N LEU A 31 -6.54 14.53 4.54
CA LEU A 31 -6.35 15.96 4.33
C LEU A 31 -5.53 16.61 5.45
N GLU A 32 -5.75 16.23 6.71
CA GLU A 32 -4.96 16.70 7.84
C GLU A 32 -3.48 16.34 7.68
N GLU A 33 -3.18 15.07 7.35
CA GLU A 33 -1.80 14.64 7.10
C GLU A 33 -1.21 15.30 5.85
N LEU A 34 -2.03 15.52 4.81
CA LEU A 34 -1.60 16.19 3.59
C LEU A 34 -1.18 17.64 3.87
N GLN A 35 -1.99 18.39 4.62
CA GLN A 35 -1.66 19.75 5.04
C GLN A 35 -0.38 19.77 5.86
N SER A 36 -0.28 18.91 6.87
CA SER A 36 0.93 18.80 7.70
C SER A 36 2.17 18.46 6.88
N ALA A 37 2.07 17.53 5.92
CA ALA A 37 3.18 17.16 5.06
C ALA A 37 3.58 18.28 4.10
N VAL A 38 2.62 19.05 3.59
CA VAL A 38 2.87 20.24 2.76
C VAL A 38 3.60 21.31 3.57
N ASP A 39 3.08 21.66 4.74
CA ASP A 39 3.65 22.68 5.61
C ASP A 39 5.09 22.34 6.03
N GLU A 40 5.36 21.06 6.34
CA GLU A 40 6.70 20.61 6.70
C GLU A 40 7.67 20.60 5.51
N THR A 41 7.18 20.24 4.31
CA THR A 41 8.07 20.06 3.14
C THR A 41 8.35 21.38 2.42
N LEU A 42 7.33 22.22 2.26
CA LEU A 42 7.45 23.54 1.64
C LEU A 42 7.94 24.60 2.63
N GLY A 43 7.70 24.40 3.92
CA GLY A 43 7.94 25.39 4.96
C GLY A 43 6.86 26.46 4.99
N LEU A 44 6.70 27.09 6.15
CA LEU A 44 5.82 28.25 6.33
C LEU A 44 6.55 29.58 6.06
N ASP A 45 7.83 29.51 5.71
CA ASP A 45 8.65 30.69 5.45
C ASP A 45 8.37 31.24 4.04
N THR A 46 7.75 32.41 4.01
CA THR A 46 7.44 33.14 2.77
C THR A 46 8.57 34.08 2.33
N THR A 47 9.65 34.17 3.11
CA THR A 47 10.73 35.15 2.88
C THR A 47 11.93 34.57 2.13
N SER A 48 12.17 33.27 2.21
CA SER A 48 13.29 32.61 1.53
C SER A 48 12.85 31.79 0.32
N TRP A 49 13.47 32.02 -0.84
CA TRP A 49 13.25 31.23 -2.04
C TRP A 49 14.02 29.91 -1.97
N LYS A 50 13.33 28.78 -2.11
CA LYS A 50 13.92 27.44 -2.13
C LYS A 50 13.62 26.73 -3.44
N THR A 51 14.66 26.26 -4.12
CA THR A 51 14.50 25.39 -5.29
C THR A 51 14.22 23.96 -4.83
N LEU A 52 13.06 23.42 -5.22
CA LEU A 52 12.61 22.08 -4.86
C LEU A 52 12.44 21.23 -6.12
N ASN A 53 12.84 19.97 -6.05
CA ASN A 53 12.46 18.99 -7.06
C ASN A 53 10.98 18.63 -6.83
N ILE A 54 10.09 19.18 -7.66
CA ILE A 54 8.64 19.01 -7.52
C ILE A 54 8.25 17.53 -7.52
N TYR A 55 8.86 16.71 -8.38
CA TYR A 55 8.56 15.29 -8.47
C TYR A 55 8.84 14.54 -7.17
N SER A 56 10.04 14.74 -6.60
CA SER A 56 10.42 14.11 -5.33
C SER A 56 9.62 14.66 -4.15
N THR A 57 9.36 15.98 -4.16
CA THR A 57 8.67 16.67 -3.07
C THR A 57 7.21 16.23 -3.01
N MET A 58 6.50 16.27 -4.15
CA MET A 58 5.12 15.85 -4.24
C MET A 58 4.97 14.35 -3.97
N GLY A 59 5.90 13.53 -4.45
CA GLY A 59 5.92 12.09 -4.16
C GLY A 59 6.02 11.80 -2.66
N ASN A 60 6.84 12.55 -1.93
CA ASN A 60 6.97 12.41 -0.48
C ASN A 60 5.69 12.85 0.26
N ILE A 61 5.11 13.99 -0.11
CA ILE A 61 3.87 14.52 0.48
C ILE A 61 2.72 13.52 0.31
N ILE A 62 2.47 13.07 -0.94
CA ILE A 62 1.41 12.10 -1.23
C ILE A 62 1.68 10.77 -0.53
N SER A 63 2.94 10.32 -0.49
CA SER A 63 3.30 9.07 0.18
C SER A 63 3.00 9.14 1.68
N ARG A 64 3.23 10.27 2.34
CA ARG A 64 2.91 10.46 3.77
C ARG A 64 1.41 10.41 4.01
N ALA A 65 0.63 11.19 3.27
CA ALA A 65 -0.82 11.22 3.40
C ALA A 65 -1.45 9.82 3.16
N ASN A 66 -0.96 9.08 2.15
CA ASN A 66 -1.42 7.71 1.89
C ASN A 66 -1.07 6.72 3.02
N ARG A 67 0.08 6.86 3.69
CA ARG A 67 0.46 5.95 4.79
C ARG A 67 -0.50 6.08 5.97
N ARG A 68 -0.95 7.29 6.30
CA ARG A 68 -1.93 7.54 7.36
C ARG A 68 -3.22 6.74 7.12
N VAL A 69 -3.70 6.72 5.89
CA VAL A 69 -4.91 6.00 5.48
C VAL A 69 -4.72 4.48 5.48
N ILE A 70 -3.61 4.01 4.91
CA ILE A 70 -3.40 2.59 4.66
C ILE A 70 -2.96 1.84 5.93
N LEU A 71 -2.08 2.43 6.72
CA LEU A 71 -1.46 1.79 7.89
C LEU A 71 -2.08 2.25 9.22
N GLY A 72 -2.81 3.36 9.23
CA GLY A 72 -3.26 3.99 10.48
C GLY A 72 -2.16 4.78 11.19
N GLU A 73 -2.53 5.48 12.26
CA GLU A 73 -1.66 6.39 13.03
C GLU A 73 -0.40 5.71 13.59
N SER A 74 -0.58 4.56 14.25
CA SER A 74 0.48 3.90 15.00
C SER A 74 1.57 3.32 14.11
N LEU A 75 1.20 2.83 12.92
CA LEU A 75 2.11 2.18 11.98
C LEU A 75 2.69 3.15 10.95
N CYS A 76 2.08 4.32 10.75
CA CYS A 76 2.63 5.38 9.91
C CYS A 76 3.97 5.92 10.46
N ARG A 77 4.23 5.78 11.77
CA ARG A 77 5.48 6.27 12.41
C ARG A 77 6.63 5.25 12.41
N ASP A 78 6.37 3.99 12.07
CA ASP A 78 7.42 2.96 12.02
C ASP A 78 8.29 3.16 10.77
N LYS A 79 9.48 3.72 10.98
CA LYS A 79 10.45 4.02 9.92
C LYS A 79 10.90 2.78 9.16
N GLU A 80 10.91 1.59 9.78
CA GLU A 80 11.31 0.36 9.10
C GLU A 80 10.22 -0.14 8.15
N ILE A 81 8.96 -0.15 8.60
CA ILE A 81 7.83 -0.51 7.73
C ILE A 81 7.77 0.44 6.54
N ILE A 82 7.99 1.74 6.80
CA ILE A 82 8.05 2.76 5.76
C ILE A 82 9.15 2.45 4.76
N TYR A 83 10.38 2.24 5.24
CA TYR A 83 11.55 1.99 4.42
C TYR A 83 11.39 0.74 3.57
N HIS A 84 11.00 -0.38 4.19
CA HIS A 84 10.85 -1.65 3.47
C HIS A 84 9.70 -1.62 2.46
N THR A 85 8.60 -0.91 2.75
CA THR A 85 7.51 -0.70 1.79
C THR A 85 8.00 0.11 0.58
N GLN A 86 8.75 1.19 0.79
CA GLN A 86 9.32 1.99 -0.31
C GLN A 86 10.30 1.17 -1.15
N GLN A 87 11.22 0.44 -0.52
CA GLN A 87 12.18 -0.40 -1.24
C GLN A 87 11.47 -1.50 -2.01
N TYR A 88 10.43 -2.12 -1.43
CA TYR A 88 9.61 -3.10 -2.13
C TYR A 88 8.96 -2.52 -3.39
N ILE A 89 8.31 -1.36 -3.31
CA ILE A 89 7.68 -0.70 -4.46
C ILE A 89 8.73 -0.31 -5.51
N ARG A 90 9.89 0.21 -5.08
CA ARG A 90 10.98 0.61 -5.97
C ARG A 90 11.55 -0.58 -6.74
N TRP A 91 11.91 -1.65 -6.04
CA TRP A 91 12.41 -2.89 -6.66
C TRP A 91 11.37 -3.53 -7.56
N PHE A 92 10.10 -3.49 -7.16
CA PHE A 92 9.00 -3.97 -7.98
C PHE A 92 8.84 -3.16 -9.29
N GLY A 93 8.91 -1.83 -9.22
CA GLY A 93 8.87 -0.97 -10.40
C GLY A 93 10.05 -1.21 -11.35
N ILE A 94 11.26 -1.32 -10.79
CA ILE A 94 12.47 -1.70 -11.56
C ILE A 94 12.23 -3.04 -12.25
N MET A 95 11.79 -4.06 -11.51
CA MET A 95 11.49 -5.38 -12.06
C MET A 95 10.48 -5.28 -13.22
N LEU A 96 9.38 -4.54 -13.05
CA LEU A 96 8.36 -4.38 -14.08
C LEU A 96 8.90 -3.74 -15.36
N ILE A 97 9.71 -2.68 -15.23
CA ILE A 97 10.32 -1.98 -16.38
C ILE A 97 11.33 -2.89 -17.09
N PHE A 98 12.23 -3.53 -16.34
CA PHE A 98 13.26 -4.38 -16.91
C PHE A 98 12.67 -5.60 -17.64
N LEU A 99 11.72 -6.31 -17.02
CA LEU A 99 11.07 -7.47 -17.62
C LEU A 99 10.09 -7.10 -18.75
N GLY A 100 9.46 -5.93 -18.65
CA GLY A 100 8.44 -5.47 -19.59
C GLY A 100 8.98 -4.79 -20.84
N GLN A 101 10.03 -3.97 -20.72
CA GLN A 101 10.51 -3.10 -21.79
C GLN A 101 11.89 -3.46 -22.34
N LEU A 102 12.78 -4.01 -21.50
CA LEU A 102 14.20 -4.18 -21.86
C LEU A 102 14.57 -5.63 -22.21
N LEU A 103 13.86 -6.63 -21.68
CA LEU A 103 14.23 -8.04 -21.81
C LEU A 103 13.40 -8.79 -22.87
N PRO A 104 14.04 -9.37 -23.91
CA PRO A 104 13.43 -10.35 -24.80
C PRO A 104 12.89 -11.56 -24.00
N GLN A 105 11.82 -12.18 -24.48
CA GLN A 105 11.12 -13.29 -23.78
C GLN A 105 12.03 -14.41 -23.28
N VAL A 106 13.13 -14.69 -24.00
CA VAL A 106 14.07 -15.79 -23.72
C VAL A 106 14.83 -15.62 -22.40
N PHE A 107 15.18 -14.38 -22.03
CA PHE A 107 15.98 -14.11 -20.82
C PHE A 107 15.12 -13.82 -19.58
N ARG A 108 13.81 -13.65 -19.74
CA ARG A 108 12.86 -13.38 -18.64
C ARG A 108 12.94 -14.35 -17.47
N PRO A 109 13.04 -15.69 -17.64
CA PRO A 109 13.08 -16.60 -16.48
C PRO A 109 14.35 -16.43 -15.65
N LEU A 110 15.50 -16.17 -16.27
CA LEU A 110 16.77 -16.01 -15.57
C LEU A 110 16.78 -14.71 -14.75
N PHE A 111 16.51 -13.58 -15.39
CA PHE A 111 16.47 -12.29 -14.71
C PHE A 111 15.29 -12.15 -13.75
N GLY A 112 14.18 -12.84 -14.01
CA GLY A 112 13.04 -12.90 -13.09
C GLY A 112 13.39 -13.54 -11.74
N VAL A 113 14.27 -14.55 -11.73
CA VAL A 113 14.78 -15.14 -10.48
C VAL A 113 15.70 -14.15 -9.76
N PHE A 114 16.67 -13.55 -10.45
CA PHE A 114 17.61 -12.60 -9.84
C PHE A 114 16.94 -11.33 -9.31
N LEU A 115 16.09 -10.69 -10.10
CA LEU A 115 15.34 -9.49 -9.70
C LEU A 115 14.27 -9.81 -8.62
N GLY A 116 13.85 -11.07 -8.52
CA GLY A 116 12.92 -11.53 -7.50
C GLY A 116 13.52 -11.71 -6.11
N ILE A 117 14.86 -11.80 -5.97
CA ILE A 117 15.53 -11.97 -4.67
C ILE A 117 15.32 -10.76 -3.74
N PRO A 118 15.65 -9.51 -4.13
CA PRO A 118 15.43 -8.35 -3.25
C PRO A 118 13.95 -8.15 -2.94
N LEU A 119 13.06 -8.46 -3.90
CA LEU A 119 11.62 -8.39 -3.71
C LEU A 119 11.14 -9.38 -2.65
N LYS A 120 11.61 -10.63 -2.68
CA LYS A 120 11.31 -11.66 -1.66
C LYS A 120 11.85 -11.27 -0.29
N TYR A 121 13.03 -10.65 -0.22
CA TYR A 121 13.61 -10.18 1.03
C TYR A 121 12.73 -9.11 1.69
N HIS A 122 12.44 -8.03 0.97
CA HIS A 122 11.60 -6.95 1.51
C HIS A 122 10.20 -7.41 1.85
N ARG A 123 9.62 -8.32 1.04
CA ARG A 123 8.34 -8.94 1.35
C ARG A 123 8.36 -9.71 2.68
N ARG A 124 9.35 -10.58 2.89
CA ARG A 124 9.47 -11.35 4.14
C ARG A 124 9.64 -10.47 5.37
N VAL A 125 10.40 -9.38 5.25
CA VAL A 125 10.57 -8.43 6.37
C VAL A 125 9.25 -7.73 6.69
N LEU A 126 8.51 -7.29 5.67
CA LEU A 126 7.18 -6.69 5.85
C LEU A 126 6.19 -7.69 6.44
N GLU A 127 6.14 -8.93 5.95
CA GLU A 127 5.28 -10.00 6.49
C GLU A 127 5.55 -10.20 7.98
N ARG A 128 6.81 -10.34 8.40
CA ARG A 128 7.18 -10.51 9.81
C ARG A 128 6.80 -9.32 10.69
N ARG A 129 6.86 -8.10 10.17
CA ARG A 129 6.52 -6.87 10.91
C ARG A 129 5.00 -6.66 10.97
N LEU A 130 4.27 -7.02 9.92
CA LEU A 130 2.80 -6.89 9.87
C LEU A 130 2.08 -8.02 10.61
N GLN A 131 2.65 -9.23 10.66
CA GLN A 131 2.05 -10.36 11.35
C GLN A 131 1.65 -10.08 12.82
N PRO A 132 2.50 -9.51 13.69
CA PRO A 132 2.11 -9.19 15.07
C PRO A 132 1.01 -8.13 15.13
N VAL A 133 0.97 -7.21 14.17
CA VAL A 133 -0.07 -6.17 14.07
C VAL A 133 -1.42 -6.81 13.76
N PHE A 134 -1.48 -7.67 12.76
CA PHE A 134 -2.70 -8.42 12.42
C PHE A 134 -3.14 -9.32 13.57
N LYS A 135 -2.20 -9.99 14.24
CA LYS A 135 -2.51 -10.83 15.42
C LYS A 135 -3.14 -10.01 16.54
N GLU A 136 -2.59 -8.83 16.83
CA GLU A 136 -3.14 -7.97 17.88
C GLU A 136 -4.52 -7.41 17.49
N ARG A 137 -4.71 -6.98 16.24
CA ARG A 137 -6.04 -6.53 15.76
C ARG A 137 -7.07 -7.65 15.82
N LEU A 138 -6.69 -8.88 15.45
CA LEU A 138 -7.55 -10.04 15.54
C LEU A 138 -7.94 -10.33 16.99
N ARG A 139 -6.98 -10.27 17.93
CA ARG A 139 -7.23 -10.44 19.36
C ARG A 139 -8.20 -9.39 19.89
N LEU A 140 -7.97 -8.11 19.59
CA LEU A 140 -8.82 -7.00 20.04
C LEU A 140 -10.25 -7.12 19.51
N LEU A 141 -10.42 -7.54 18.25
CA LEU A 141 -11.75 -7.74 17.64
C LEU A 141 -12.48 -8.96 18.22
N LEU A 142 -11.77 -10.04 18.55
CA LEU A 142 -12.36 -11.22 19.20
C LEU A 142 -12.73 -10.96 20.67
N GLU A 143 -11.92 -10.20 21.39
CA GLU A 143 -12.10 -9.92 22.82
C GLU A 143 -13.22 -8.89 23.07
N LYS A 144 -13.37 -7.89 22.20
CA LYS A 144 -14.39 -6.83 22.33
C LYS A 144 -15.70 -7.10 21.57
N GLY A 145 -15.75 -8.09 20.68
CA GLY A 145 -16.91 -8.33 19.82
C GLY A 145 -17.23 -7.15 18.90
N ASP A 146 -18.45 -7.10 18.34
CA ASP A 146 -18.94 -6.00 17.49
C ASP A 146 -19.31 -4.73 18.29
N ILE A 147 -18.87 -4.63 19.55
CA ILE A 147 -19.14 -3.47 20.40
C ILE A 147 -18.31 -2.30 19.87
N PRO A 148 -18.96 -1.21 19.41
CA PRO A 148 -18.28 -0.13 18.73
C PRO A 148 -17.61 0.79 19.76
N CYS A 149 -16.48 0.35 20.35
CA CYS A 149 -15.51 1.29 20.88
C CYS A 149 -14.74 1.88 19.68
N ALA A 150 -15.43 2.74 18.95
CA ALA A 150 -14.96 3.40 17.73
C ALA A 150 -13.71 4.30 17.95
N ASP A 151 -13.36 4.54 19.22
CA ASP A 151 -12.23 5.38 19.62
C ASP A 151 -10.96 4.60 20.00
N GLU A 152 -11.05 3.30 20.32
CA GLU A 152 -9.86 2.51 20.73
C GLU A 152 -9.25 1.67 19.61
N ILE A 153 -10.04 1.29 18.59
CA ILE A 153 -9.53 0.51 17.45
C ILE A 153 -9.36 1.45 16.24
N PRO A 154 -8.10 1.66 15.77
CA PRO A 154 -7.86 2.52 14.62
C PRO A 154 -8.63 2.05 13.39
N GLN A 155 -9.40 2.95 12.78
CA GLN A 155 -10.18 2.69 11.56
C GLN A 155 -9.26 2.75 10.33
N ASP A 156 -8.49 1.68 10.13
CA ASP A 156 -7.52 1.51 9.05
C ASP A 156 -7.84 0.29 8.17
N ILE A 157 -7.19 0.20 7.01
CA ILE A 157 -7.36 -0.90 6.06
C ILE A 157 -7.02 -2.26 6.71
N ILE A 158 -6.08 -2.29 7.66
CA ILE A 158 -5.70 -3.50 8.42
C ILE A 158 -6.88 -3.98 9.28
N THR A 159 -7.56 -3.08 9.96
CA THR A 159 -8.73 -3.41 10.81
C THR A 159 -9.90 -3.87 9.98
N TRP A 160 -10.23 -3.17 8.90
CA TRP A 160 -11.32 -3.60 8.03
C TRP A 160 -11.01 -4.94 7.36
N SER A 161 -9.77 -5.16 6.89
CA SER A 161 -9.40 -6.46 6.33
C SER A 161 -9.49 -7.59 7.36
N THR A 162 -9.14 -7.33 8.63
CA THR A 162 -9.30 -8.30 9.72
C THR A 162 -10.77 -8.55 10.05
N LYS A 163 -11.61 -7.51 10.09
CA LYS A 163 -13.06 -7.63 10.31
C LYS A 163 -13.71 -8.45 9.20
N VAL A 164 -13.40 -8.16 7.95
CA VAL A 164 -13.91 -8.92 6.80
C VAL A 164 -13.47 -10.39 6.84
N ALA A 165 -12.25 -10.66 7.30
CA ALA A 165 -11.75 -12.02 7.47
C ALA A 165 -12.47 -12.79 8.59
N LEU A 166 -12.81 -12.12 9.70
CA LEU A 166 -13.65 -12.67 10.75
C LEU A 166 -15.06 -12.96 10.24
N ASP A 167 -15.69 -11.99 9.60
CA ASP A 167 -17.07 -12.10 9.05
C ASP A 167 -17.19 -13.17 7.97
N SER A 168 -16.10 -13.47 7.25
CA SER A 168 -16.07 -14.50 6.21
C SER A 168 -16.17 -15.93 6.77
N ASN A 169 -16.00 -16.12 8.08
CA ASN A 169 -16.06 -17.41 8.80
C ASN A 169 -15.22 -18.55 8.17
N LYS A 170 -14.12 -18.19 7.50
CA LYS A 170 -13.16 -19.13 6.90
C LYS A 170 -11.89 -19.15 7.73
N GLY A 171 -11.60 -20.28 8.37
CA GLY A 171 -10.41 -20.42 9.24
C GLY A 171 -9.10 -20.03 8.56
N ASP A 172 -8.95 -20.33 7.27
CA ASP A 172 -7.76 -19.94 6.49
C ASP A 172 -7.60 -18.42 6.30
N ALA A 173 -8.71 -17.68 6.22
CA ALA A 173 -8.71 -16.23 6.03
C ALA A 173 -8.37 -15.49 7.33
N GLN A 174 -8.56 -16.12 8.49
CA GLN A 174 -8.25 -15.56 9.80
C GLN A 174 -6.75 -15.71 10.17
N ASN A 175 -5.95 -16.39 9.35
CA ASN A 175 -4.52 -16.50 9.61
C ASN A 175 -3.81 -15.13 9.40
N PRO A 176 -3.12 -14.59 10.42
CA PRO A 176 -2.45 -13.29 10.31
C PRO A 176 -1.34 -13.26 9.25
N GLU A 177 -0.70 -14.39 8.95
CA GLU A 177 0.30 -14.47 7.87
C GLU A 177 -0.37 -14.31 6.50
N PHE A 178 -1.54 -14.93 6.32
CA PHE A 178 -2.32 -14.81 5.08
C PHE A 178 -2.81 -13.38 4.87
N LEU A 179 -3.30 -12.72 5.93
CA LEU A 179 -3.74 -11.32 5.87
C LEU A 179 -2.59 -10.36 5.55
N ALA A 180 -1.43 -10.54 6.20
CA ALA A 180 -0.24 -9.74 5.92
C ALA A 180 0.23 -9.93 4.46
N HIS A 181 0.23 -11.18 3.98
CA HIS A 181 0.53 -11.47 2.59
C HIS A 181 -0.45 -10.77 1.64
N GLN A 182 -1.77 -10.95 1.85
CA GLN A 182 -2.81 -10.35 1.02
C GLN A 182 -2.73 -8.81 0.99
N PHE A 183 -2.39 -8.19 2.11
CA PHE A 183 -2.17 -6.75 2.19
C PHE A 183 -1.01 -6.29 1.29
N ILE A 184 0.12 -6.99 1.33
CA ILE A 184 1.28 -6.67 0.48
C ILE A 184 0.98 -6.92 -1.01
N GLU A 185 0.21 -7.96 -1.32
CA GLU A 185 -0.27 -8.25 -2.67
C GLU A 185 -1.16 -7.11 -3.21
N SER A 186 -2.06 -6.59 -2.37
CA SER A 186 -2.92 -5.45 -2.71
C SER A 186 -2.10 -4.20 -3.06
N VAL A 187 -1.10 -3.86 -2.24
CA VAL A 187 -0.18 -2.73 -2.50
C VAL A 187 0.55 -2.90 -3.83
N ARG A 188 0.97 -4.12 -4.17
CA ARG A 188 1.58 -4.40 -5.47
C ARG A 188 0.61 -4.15 -6.62
N SER A 189 -0.61 -4.68 -6.53
CA SER A 189 -1.66 -4.52 -7.55
C SER A 189 -1.94 -3.04 -7.83
N THR A 190 -2.12 -2.23 -6.78
CA THR A 190 -2.32 -0.78 -6.92
C THR A 190 -1.13 -0.11 -7.61
N SER A 191 0.10 -0.49 -7.23
CA SER A 191 1.32 0.08 -7.83
C SER A 191 1.42 -0.22 -9.34
N ILE A 192 1.03 -1.43 -9.76
CA ILE A 192 0.96 -1.81 -11.18
C ILE A 192 -0.04 -0.92 -11.94
N SER A 193 -1.25 -0.75 -11.38
CA SER A 193 -2.31 0.04 -12.01
C SER A 193 -1.93 1.51 -12.18
N VAL A 194 -1.27 2.11 -11.17
CA VAL A 194 -0.76 3.48 -11.26
C VAL A 194 0.30 3.60 -12.35
N ALA A 195 1.26 2.67 -12.41
CA ALA A 195 2.31 2.67 -13.43
C ALA A 195 1.75 2.55 -14.85
N PHE A 196 0.76 1.68 -15.07
CA PHE A 196 0.10 1.55 -16.37
C PHE A 196 -0.69 2.80 -16.75
N THR A 197 -1.34 3.45 -15.78
CA THR A 197 -2.10 4.68 -16.02
C THR A 197 -1.17 5.81 -16.44
N ASP A 198 -0.05 6.00 -15.75
CA ASP A 198 0.96 6.99 -16.10
C ASP A 198 1.56 6.73 -17.49
N GLN A 199 1.87 5.47 -17.82
CA GLN A 199 2.37 5.10 -19.14
C GLN A 199 1.34 5.36 -20.25
N ARG A 200 0.05 5.13 -19.99
CA ARG A 200 -1.04 5.40 -20.93
C ARG A 200 -1.20 6.91 -21.17
N ILE A 201 -1.17 7.71 -20.11
CA ILE A 201 -1.24 9.17 -20.18
C ILE A 201 -0.05 9.73 -20.97
N SER A 202 1.17 9.30 -20.66
CA SER A 202 2.39 9.71 -21.38
C SER A 202 2.35 9.38 -22.87
N ARG A 203 1.85 8.19 -23.24
CA ARG A 203 1.67 7.80 -24.65
C ARG A 203 0.62 8.65 -25.36
N SER A 204 -0.47 8.99 -24.70
CA SER A 204 -1.51 9.87 -25.26
C SER A 204 -0.97 11.27 -25.57
N PHE A 205 -0.23 11.88 -24.63
CA PHE A 205 0.41 13.17 -24.86
C PHE A 205 1.46 13.12 -25.98
N ARG A 206 2.21 12.01 -26.10
CA ARG A 206 3.17 11.82 -27.20
C ARG A 206 2.49 11.71 -28.56
N GLN A 207 1.32 11.06 -28.63
CA GLN A 207 0.54 10.97 -29.87
C GLN A 207 -0.10 12.31 -30.26
N GLN A 208 -0.58 13.10 -29.30
CA GLN A 208 -1.08 14.46 -29.56
C GLN A 208 -0.02 15.43 -30.04
N LYS A 209 1.26 15.22 -29.70
CA LYS A 209 2.39 16.04 -30.17
C LYS A 209 2.88 15.70 -31.59
N LEU A 210 2.39 14.61 -32.17
CA LEU A 210 2.77 14.13 -33.51
C LEU A 210 1.70 14.43 -34.57
N LEU A 211 0.62 15.14 -34.18
CA LEU A 211 -0.41 15.71 -35.04
C LEU A 211 -0.27 17.24 -35.02
#